data_AF-A0A0W0Y9T5-F1
#
_entry.id   AF-A0A0W0Y9T5-F1
#
_cell.length_a   1.000
_cell.length_b   1.000
_cell.length_c   1.000
_cell.angle_alpha   90.00
_cell.angle_beta   90.00
_cell.angle_gamma   90.00
#
_symmetry.space_group_name_H-M   'P 1'
#
loop_
_entity.id
_entity.type
_entity.pdbx_description
1 polymer ?
#
loop_
_entity_poly.entity_id
_entity_poly.type
_entity_poly.pdbx_seq_one_letter_code
_entity_poly.pdbx_strand_id
1 'polypeptide(L)'
;MRVFVFLYCLLLSFYATAESTLPSGCQAVTVQGESVTLKTKSSSLFFIHNLTAADLWITHPVTNPSASAGWTTRLKGGNWSALTLKKGPFILNCIESKPGHEQQAPCEGAIAVCQWKAKGVKIPAKAKKTTFWVAEDMSLSGVTAAVGTRGFVIPVAKSDE
;
A
#
# COMPACT_ATOMS: atom_id res chain seq x y z
N MET A 1 -38.15 -3.36 -32.77
CA MET A 1 -37.06 -2.51 -32.23
C MET A 1 -36.88 -2.58 -30.72
N ARG A 2 -37.95 -2.70 -29.88
CA ARG A 2 -37.80 -2.74 -28.41
C ARG A 2 -37.05 -3.97 -27.85
N VAL A 3 -37.14 -5.12 -28.52
CA VAL A 3 -36.49 -6.37 -28.06
C VAL A 3 -34.97 -6.36 -28.28
N PHE A 4 -34.49 -5.66 -29.31
CA PHE A 4 -33.05 -5.58 -29.62
C PHE A 4 -32.25 -4.76 -28.60
N VAL A 5 -32.89 -3.82 -27.88
CA VAL A 5 -32.23 -3.00 -26.86
C VAL A 5 -31.92 -3.81 -25.60
N PHE A 6 -32.82 -4.71 -25.20
CA PHE A 6 -32.61 -5.58 -24.04
C PHE A 6 -31.48 -6.60 -24.28
N LEU A 7 -31.34 -7.10 -25.51
CA LEU A 7 -30.26 -8.02 -25.86
C LEU A 7 -28.88 -7.32 -25.85
N TYR A 8 -28.83 -6.02 -26.18
CA TYR A 8 -27.59 -5.24 -26.17
C TYR A 8 -27.09 -4.92 -24.75
N CYS A 9 -28.00 -4.68 -23.79
CA CYS A 9 -27.62 -4.47 -22.38
C CYS A 9 -27.10 -5.74 -21.69
N LEU A 10 -27.59 -6.93 -22.07
CA LEU A 10 -27.13 -8.21 -21.53
C LEU A 10 -25.72 -8.61 -22.00
N LEU A 11 -25.29 -8.13 -23.17
CA LEU A 11 -23.95 -8.42 -23.71
C LEU A 11 -22.84 -7.54 -23.09
N LEU A 12 -23.19 -6.43 -22.42
CA LEU A 12 -22.23 -5.54 -21.75
C LEU A 12 -21.90 -5.96 -20.31
N SER A 13 -22.57 -7.00 -19.77
CA SER A 13 -22.39 -7.44 -18.37
C SER A 13 -21.14 -8.31 -18.12
N PHE A 14 -20.34 -8.60 -19.15
CA PHE A 14 -19.27 -9.63 -19.09
C PHE A 14 -17.86 -9.13 -18.75
N TYR A 15 -17.68 -7.89 -18.30
CA TYR A 15 -16.35 -7.36 -17.94
C TYR A 15 -16.34 -6.73 -16.55
N ALA A 16 -16.70 -7.51 -15.53
CA ALA A 16 -16.40 -7.17 -14.14
C ALA A 16 -15.40 -8.20 -13.59
N THR A 17 -14.14 -8.08 -14.00
CA THR A 17 -13.04 -8.76 -13.32
C THR A 17 -12.72 -7.98 -12.05
N ALA A 18 -13.01 -8.55 -10.88
CA ALA A 18 -12.45 -8.05 -9.63
C ALA A 18 -10.97 -8.40 -9.59
N GLU A 19 -10.15 -7.62 -10.30
CA GLU A 19 -8.71 -7.79 -10.31
C GLU A 19 -8.17 -7.45 -8.90
N SER A 20 -7.38 -8.36 -8.33
CA SER A 20 -6.69 -8.09 -7.07
C SER A 20 -5.75 -6.92 -7.28
N THR A 21 -6.00 -5.80 -6.61
CA THR A 21 -5.09 -4.63 -6.62
C THR A 21 -3.72 -4.94 -6.01
N LEU A 22 -3.59 -6.03 -5.26
CA LEU A 22 -2.35 -6.41 -4.60
C LEU A 22 -1.42 -7.22 -5.51
N PRO A 23 -0.09 -6.97 -5.45
CA PRO A 23 0.89 -7.75 -6.18
C PRO A 23 0.85 -9.23 -5.79
N SER A 24 1.03 -10.11 -6.77
CA SER A 24 1.08 -11.56 -6.52
C SER A 24 2.19 -11.92 -5.52
N GLY A 25 1.84 -12.74 -4.52
CA GLY A 25 2.74 -13.12 -3.43
C GLY A 25 2.80 -12.14 -2.25
N CYS A 26 2.13 -10.98 -2.33
CA CYS A 26 2.00 -10.04 -1.23
C CYS A 26 0.72 -10.34 -0.42
N GLN A 27 0.85 -10.65 0.87
CA GLN A 27 -0.30 -11.04 1.69
C GLN A 27 -1.06 -9.80 2.15
N ALA A 28 -2.37 -9.74 1.87
CA ALA A 28 -3.23 -8.65 2.33
C ALA A 28 -3.14 -8.44 3.85
N VAL A 29 -3.09 -7.17 4.25
CA VAL A 29 -3.19 -6.71 5.63
C VAL A 29 -4.54 -6.02 5.79
N THR A 30 -5.29 -6.43 6.80
CA THR A 30 -6.59 -5.84 7.11
C THR A 30 -6.42 -4.38 7.54
N VAL A 31 -7.19 -3.48 6.91
CA VAL A 31 -7.29 -2.05 7.22
C VAL A 31 -8.67 -1.80 7.81
N GLN A 32 -8.77 -1.11 8.95
CA GLN A 32 -10.03 -0.92 9.69
C GLN A 32 -10.14 0.50 10.24
N GLY A 33 -11.25 1.17 9.97
CA GLY A 33 -11.52 2.53 10.38
C GLY A 33 -10.45 3.53 9.91
N GLU A 34 -9.94 4.32 10.85
CA GLU A 34 -9.06 5.46 10.58
C GLU A 34 -7.57 5.10 10.50
N SER A 35 -7.22 3.83 10.72
CA SER A 35 -5.82 3.41 10.79
C SER A 35 -5.59 1.99 10.27
N VAL A 36 -4.33 1.68 9.99
CA VAL A 36 -3.87 0.31 9.77
C VAL A 36 -2.79 -0.03 10.79
N THR A 37 -2.89 -1.20 11.41
CA THR A 37 -1.86 -1.70 12.33
C THR A 37 -1.01 -2.76 11.64
N LEU A 38 0.22 -2.40 11.28
CA LEU A 38 1.21 -3.31 10.72
C LEU A 38 1.80 -4.18 11.82
N LYS A 39 1.55 -5.48 11.75
CA LYS A 39 2.02 -6.46 12.76
C LYS A 39 3.05 -7.39 12.14
N THR A 40 4.24 -7.41 12.71
CA THR A 40 5.26 -8.40 12.33
C THR A 40 6.17 -8.75 13.50
N LYS A 41 6.57 -10.02 13.57
CA LYS A 41 7.49 -10.55 14.60
C LYS A 41 8.97 -10.32 14.24
N SER A 42 9.26 -10.10 12.96
CA SER A 42 10.59 -9.90 12.41
C SER A 42 10.56 -8.88 11.27
N SER A 43 11.73 -8.43 10.81
CA SER A 43 11.78 -7.42 9.74
C SER A 43 10.96 -7.86 8.52
N SER A 44 10.09 -6.98 8.04
CA SER A 44 9.17 -7.25 6.93
C SER A 44 9.02 -6.02 6.04
N LEU A 45 8.70 -6.26 4.78
CA LEU A 45 8.43 -5.24 3.78
C LEU A 45 6.92 -5.15 3.56
N PHE A 46 6.38 -3.95 3.61
CA PHE A 46 4.96 -3.65 3.37
C PHE A 46 4.83 -2.75 2.17
N PHE A 47 3.85 -3.02 1.32
CA PHE A 47 3.43 -2.15 0.24
C PHE A 47 2.08 -1.55 0.61
N ILE A 48 1.92 -0.26 0.32
CA ILE A 48 0.75 0.54 0.65
C ILE A 48 0.31 1.24 -0.63
N HIS A 49 -0.92 0.99 -1.05
CA HIS A 49 -1.53 1.54 -2.26
C HIS A 49 -2.63 2.51 -1.88
N ASN A 50 -2.70 3.65 -2.56
CA ASN A 50 -3.84 4.53 -2.48
C ASN A 50 -4.89 4.13 -3.53
N LEU A 51 -6.05 3.68 -3.04
CA LEU A 51 -7.18 3.25 -3.86
C LEU A 51 -8.04 4.42 -4.34
N THR A 52 -7.86 5.60 -3.74
CA THR A 52 -8.62 6.80 -4.07
C THR A 52 -7.98 7.56 -5.24
N ALA A 53 -8.73 8.48 -5.85
CA ALA A 53 -8.19 9.44 -6.81
C ALA A 53 -7.55 10.66 -6.12
N ALA A 54 -7.81 10.86 -4.83
CA ALA A 54 -7.28 11.97 -4.05
C ALA A 54 -5.90 11.61 -3.48
N ASP A 55 -5.12 12.63 -3.15
CA ASP A 55 -3.85 12.43 -2.47
C ASP A 55 -4.08 12.19 -0.98
N LEU A 56 -3.36 11.23 -0.44
CA LEU A 56 -3.36 10.91 0.97
C LEU A 56 -2.00 11.21 1.58
N TRP A 57 -1.99 11.61 2.83
CA TRP A 57 -0.81 11.65 3.65
C TRP A 57 -0.87 10.48 4.63
N ILE A 58 0.09 9.59 4.53
CA ILE A 58 0.20 8.42 5.41
C ILE A 58 1.20 8.78 6.50
N THR A 59 0.77 8.72 7.76
CA THR A 59 1.61 9.13 8.89
C THR A 59 1.54 8.13 10.04
N HIS A 60 2.60 8.09 10.84
CA HIS A 60 2.58 7.38 12.12
C HIS A 60 2.15 8.36 13.22
N PRO A 61 1.12 8.04 14.03
CA PRO A 61 0.76 8.89 15.16
C PRO A 61 1.92 8.95 16.15
N VAL A 62 2.44 10.15 16.36
CA VAL A 62 3.51 10.45 17.30
C VAL A 62 2.94 11.19 18.50
N THR A 63 3.31 10.77 19.71
CA THR A 63 2.98 11.50 20.95
C THR A 63 3.82 12.75 21.14
N ASN A 64 4.96 12.88 20.45
CA ASN A 64 5.85 14.05 20.48
C ASN A 64 6.18 14.53 19.05
N PRO A 65 5.62 15.67 18.61
CA PRO A 65 5.79 16.19 17.24
C PRO A 65 7.25 16.41 16.81
N SER A 66 8.14 16.75 17.75
CA SER A 66 9.58 16.99 17.50
C SER A 66 10.37 15.72 17.13
N ALA A 67 9.79 14.53 17.31
CA ALA A 67 10.40 13.24 16.94
C ALA A 67 9.92 12.70 15.58
N SER A 68 9.15 13.49 14.82
CA SER A 68 8.33 13.01 13.69
C SER A 68 8.93 13.22 12.31
N ALA A 69 10.14 13.79 12.22
CA ALA A 69 10.78 14.06 10.94
C ALA A 69 11.07 12.74 10.21
N GLY A 70 10.26 12.42 9.19
CA GLY A 70 10.46 11.28 8.29
C GLY A 70 9.44 10.14 8.38
N TRP A 71 8.37 10.24 9.18
CA TRP A 71 7.31 9.21 9.20
C TRP A 71 6.16 9.50 8.23
N THR A 72 5.90 10.76 7.93
CA THR A 72 4.83 11.16 7.02
C THR A 72 5.31 11.05 5.57
N THR A 73 4.53 10.39 4.72
CA THR A 73 4.75 10.33 3.27
C THR A 73 3.47 10.76 2.54
N ARG A 74 3.63 11.49 1.43
CA ARG A 74 2.53 11.74 0.50
C ARG A 74 2.36 10.50 -0.37
N LEU A 75 1.11 10.14 -0.65
CA LEU A 75 0.76 9.03 -1.52
C LEU A 75 -0.34 9.49 -2.47
N LYS A 76 0.02 9.76 -3.72
CA LYS A 76 -0.96 10.22 -4.71
C LYS A 76 -1.97 9.13 -5.04
N GLY A 77 -3.11 9.56 -5.59
CA GLY A 77 -4.13 8.63 -6.05
C GLY A 77 -3.57 7.57 -7.01
N GLY A 78 -3.84 6.30 -6.74
CA GLY A 78 -3.35 5.16 -7.53
C GLY A 78 -1.88 4.77 -7.32
N ASN A 79 -1.10 5.55 -6.57
CA ASN A 79 0.32 5.28 -6.32
C ASN A 79 0.56 4.38 -5.11
N TRP A 80 1.80 3.89 -5.03
CA TRP A 80 2.32 2.96 -4.05
C TRP A 80 3.50 3.55 -3.27
N SER A 81 3.56 3.22 -1.99
CA SER A 81 4.73 3.40 -1.12
C SER A 81 5.13 2.07 -0.50
N ALA A 82 6.41 1.93 -0.17
CA ALA A 82 6.97 0.75 0.47
C ALA A 82 7.63 1.10 1.81
N LEU A 83 7.26 0.38 2.86
CA LEU A 83 7.77 0.55 4.22
C LEU A 83 8.46 -0.73 4.67
N THR A 84 9.72 -0.63 5.11
CA THR A 84 10.34 -1.72 5.87
C THR A 84 10.07 -1.48 7.34
N LEU A 85 9.61 -2.52 8.04
CA LEU A 85 9.30 -2.48 9.45
C LEU A 85 10.15 -3.52 10.18
N LYS A 86 11.00 -3.08 11.12
CA LYS A 86 11.83 -3.96 11.94
C LYS A 86 10.99 -4.94 12.77
N LYS A 87 9.99 -4.41 13.47
CA LYS A 87 9.08 -5.13 14.37
C LYS A 87 7.84 -4.28 14.60
N GLY A 88 6.67 -4.91 14.64
CA GLY A 88 5.41 -4.24 14.99
C GLY A 88 5.04 -4.38 16.48
N PRO A 89 3.89 -3.82 16.91
CA PRO A 89 2.90 -3.13 16.09
C PRO A 89 3.39 -1.74 15.63
N PHE A 90 3.01 -1.33 14.42
CA PHE A 90 3.26 0.01 13.89
C PHE A 90 1.97 0.51 13.25
N ILE A 91 1.45 1.63 13.76
CA ILE A 91 0.16 2.19 13.33
C ILE A 91 0.40 3.23 12.25
N LEU A 92 -0.41 3.22 11.19
CA LEU A 92 -0.44 4.27 10.19
C LEU A 92 -1.85 4.85 10.12
N ASN A 93 -1.94 6.17 10.07
CA ASN A 93 -3.17 6.93 9.90
C ASN A 93 -3.17 7.57 8.51
N CYS A 94 -4.36 7.83 7.99
CA CYS A 94 -4.59 8.47 6.71
C CYS A 94 -5.11 9.88 6.94
N ILE A 95 -4.51 10.85 6.27
CA ILE A 95 -4.93 12.26 6.31
C ILE A 95 -5.21 12.67 4.88
N GLU A 96 -6.40 13.22 4.65
CA GLU A 96 -6.73 13.87 3.39
C GLU A 96 -6.38 15.37 3.52
N SER A 97 -5.51 15.87 2.63
CA SER A 97 -5.16 17.29 2.59
C SER A 97 -5.83 17.92 1.38
N LYS A 98 -6.83 18.76 1.65
CA LYS A 98 -7.50 19.62 0.67
C LYS A 98 -7.05 21.06 0.91
N PRO A 99 -6.94 21.91 -0.12
CA PRO A 99 -6.62 23.32 0.09
C PRO A 99 -7.53 23.95 1.15
N GLY A 100 -6.95 24.45 2.25
CA GLY A 100 -7.66 25.06 3.37
C GLY A 100 -8.16 24.11 4.47
N HIS A 101 -8.06 22.78 4.29
CA HIS A 101 -8.51 21.79 5.27
C HIS A 101 -7.65 20.52 5.23
N GLU A 102 -6.96 20.24 6.33
CA GLU A 102 -6.39 18.91 6.60
C GLU A 102 -7.32 18.18 7.57
N GLN A 103 -7.75 16.98 7.20
CA GLN A 103 -8.63 16.18 8.05
C GLN A 103 -8.16 14.73 8.07
N GLN A 104 -8.32 14.10 9.24
CA GLN A 104 -8.15 12.66 9.35
C GLN A 104 -9.22 11.98 8.50
N ALA A 105 -8.78 11.03 7.68
CA ALA A 105 -9.64 10.27 6.79
C ALA A 105 -9.62 8.78 7.19
N PRO A 106 -10.72 8.04 6.96
CA PRO A 106 -10.71 6.60 7.08
C PRO A 106 -9.62 6.00 6.18
N CYS A 107 -8.76 5.15 6.74
CA CYS A 107 -7.86 4.34 5.92
C CYS A 107 -8.62 3.19 5.26
N GLU A 108 -9.66 2.69 5.93
CA GLU A 108 -10.55 1.66 5.39
C GLU A 108 -11.21 2.14 4.10
N GLY A 109 -11.04 1.35 3.03
CA GLY A 109 -11.50 1.70 1.68
C GLY A 109 -10.63 2.73 0.95
N ALA A 110 -9.77 3.49 1.64
CA ALA A 110 -8.89 4.48 1.03
C ALA A 110 -7.53 3.90 0.63
N ILE A 111 -7.01 2.95 1.40
CA ILE A 111 -5.74 2.28 1.10
C ILE A 111 -5.88 0.76 1.08
N ALA A 112 -5.07 0.11 0.24
CA ALA A 112 -4.79 -1.32 0.35
C ALA A 112 -3.38 -1.50 0.90
N VAL A 113 -3.20 -2.47 1.80
CA VAL A 113 -1.90 -2.78 2.38
C VAL A 113 -1.61 -4.25 2.22
N CYS A 114 -0.38 -4.59 1.89
CA CYS A 114 0.06 -5.97 1.84
C CYS A 114 1.46 -6.14 2.43
N GLN A 115 1.71 -7.31 3.01
CA GLN A 115 2.96 -7.71 3.62
C GLN A 115 3.64 -8.76 2.75
N TRP A 116 4.89 -8.50 2.39
CA TRP A 116 5.74 -9.52 1.83
C TRP A 116 6.39 -10.36 2.94
N LYS A 117 6.12 -11.67 2.95
CA LYS A 117 6.64 -12.59 3.97
C LYS A 117 8.15 -12.79 3.84
N ALA A 118 8.83 -12.82 5.00
CA ALA A 118 10.28 -13.00 5.10
C ALA A 118 10.83 -14.31 4.52
N LYS A 119 10.00 -15.36 4.35
CA LYS A 119 10.43 -16.61 3.70
C LYS A 119 10.69 -16.44 2.19
N GLY A 120 10.12 -15.42 1.57
CA GLY A 120 10.30 -15.11 0.15
C GLY A 120 11.12 -13.85 -0.11
N VAL A 121 11.10 -12.87 0.81
CA VAL A 121 11.81 -11.60 0.63
C VAL A 121 13.19 -11.60 1.28
N LYS A 122 14.23 -11.30 0.50
CA LYS A 122 15.56 -10.99 1.03
C LYS A 122 15.59 -9.52 1.44
N ILE A 123 15.67 -9.28 2.75
CA ILE A 123 15.87 -7.93 3.30
C ILE A 123 17.36 -7.69 3.58
N PRO A 124 17.97 -6.57 3.12
CA PRO A 124 19.35 -6.22 3.42
C PRO A 124 19.64 -6.15 4.92
N ALA A 125 20.84 -6.54 5.35
CA ALA A 125 21.22 -6.59 6.78
C ALA A 125 21.05 -5.24 7.50
N LYS A 126 21.33 -4.12 6.81
CA LYS A 126 21.11 -2.76 7.35
C LYS A 126 19.62 -2.47 7.55
N ALA A 127 18.78 -2.84 6.58
CA ALA A 127 17.34 -2.62 6.64
C ALA A 127 16.61 -3.51 7.67
N LYS A 128 17.18 -4.67 8.02
CA LYS A 128 16.63 -5.53 9.09
C LYS A 128 16.59 -4.86 10.47
N LYS A 129 17.38 -3.81 10.69
CA LYS A 129 17.59 -3.19 12.01
C LYS A 129 16.79 -1.91 12.22
N THR A 130 16.14 -1.38 11.18
CA THR A 130 15.49 -0.07 11.19
C THR A 130 14.11 -0.13 10.53
N THR A 131 13.27 0.85 10.84
CA THR A 131 11.97 1.07 10.18
C THR A 131 12.09 2.36 9.37
N PHE A 132 11.77 2.32 8.07
CA PHE A 132 11.86 3.50 7.20
C PHE A 132 11.15 3.27 5.86
N TRP A 133 10.79 4.36 5.18
CA TRP A 133 10.28 4.35 3.82
C TRP A 133 11.35 3.89 2.83
N VAL A 134 11.13 2.75 2.21
CA VAL A 134 12.01 2.17 1.19
C VAL A 134 11.84 2.91 -0.13
N ALA A 135 10.59 3.21 -0.48
CA ALA A 135 10.21 3.98 -1.67
C ALA A 135 8.87 4.67 -1.40
N GLU A 136 8.64 5.82 -2.03
CA GLU A 136 7.51 6.71 -1.72
C GLU A 136 6.89 7.24 -3.00
N ASP A 137 5.56 7.25 -3.08
CA ASP A 137 4.75 7.86 -4.15
C ASP A 137 5.14 7.45 -5.59
N MET A 138 5.11 6.15 -5.89
CA MET A 138 5.48 5.63 -7.22
C MET A 138 4.38 4.74 -7.80
N SER A 139 4.44 4.49 -9.11
CA SER A 139 3.67 3.39 -9.70
C SER A 139 4.09 2.05 -9.09
N LEU A 140 3.30 0.99 -9.27
CA LEU A 140 3.66 -0.35 -8.79
C LEU A 140 5.01 -0.83 -9.35
N SER A 141 5.28 -0.57 -10.64
CA SER A 141 6.56 -0.88 -11.27
C SER A 141 7.70 -0.05 -10.67
N GLY A 142 7.46 1.24 -10.43
CA GLY A 142 8.42 2.16 -9.83
C GLY A 142 8.80 1.78 -8.41
N VAL A 143 7.81 1.51 -7.54
CA VAL A 143 8.07 1.11 -6.15
C VAL A 143 8.83 -0.23 -6.10
N THR A 144 8.49 -1.17 -6.99
CA THR A 144 9.18 -2.46 -7.09
C THR A 144 10.64 -2.29 -7.51
N ALA A 145 10.90 -1.46 -8.52
CA ALA A 145 12.25 -1.15 -8.97
C ALA A 145 13.06 -0.44 -7.88
N ALA A 146 12.50 0.58 -7.22
CA ALA A 146 13.16 1.33 -6.15
C ALA A 146 13.48 0.47 -4.92
N VAL A 147 12.59 -0.48 -4.58
CA VAL A 147 12.86 -1.47 -3.54
C VAL A 147 14.03 -2.39 -3.94
N GLY A 148 14.06 -2.83 -5.20
CA GLY A 148 15.15 -3.62 -5.77
C GLY A 148 16.51 -2.91 -5.75
N THR A 149 16.57 -1.63 -6.12
CA THR A 149 17.83 -0.84 -6.09
C THR A 149 18.38 -0.68 -4.68
N ARG A 150 17.53 -0.74 -3.65
CA ARG A 150 17.94 -0.75 -2.24
C ARG A 150 18.37 -2.14 -1.74
N GLY A 151 18.44 -3.14 -2.62
CA GLY A 151 18.97 -4.48 -2.34
C GLY A 151 17.95 -5.45 -1.75
N PHE A 152 16.67 -5.09 -1.71
CA PHE A 152 15.60 -6.02 -1.38
C PHE A 152 15.36 -6.94 -2.59
N VAL A 153 15.09 -8.22 -2.33
CA VAL A 153 14.68 -9.15 -3.38
C VAL A 153 13.27 -9.62 -3.06
N ILE A 154 12.31 -9.24 -3.89
CA ILE A 154 10.92 -9.71 -3.82
C ILE A 154 10.81 -10.94 -4.73
N PRO A 155 10.25 -12.06 -4.26
CA PRO A 155 10.06 -13.23 -5.10
C PRO A 155 8.98 -12.91 -6.14
N VAL A 156 9.34 -13.00 -7.41
CA VAL A 156 8.35 -12.92 -8.48
C VAL A 156 7.51 -14.19 -8.40
N ALA A 157 6.19 -14.05 -8.32
CA ALA A 157 5.31 -15.20 -8.46
C ALA A 157 5.56 -15.80 -9.85
N LYS A 158 5.81 -17.12 -9.92
CA LYS A 158 5.79 -17.80 -11.22
C LYS A 158 4.40 -17.58 -11.82
N SER A 159 4.33 -16.94 -12.97
CA SER A 159 3.15 -17.03 -13.82
C SER A 159 3.08 -18.48 -14.28
N ASP A 160 2.07 -19.22 -13.81
CA ASP A 160 1.72 -20.47 -14.46
C ASP A 160 1.20 -20.08 -15.86
N GLU A 161 2.07 -20.26 -16.84
CA GLU A 161 1.77 -20.17 -18.28
C GLU A 161 1.00 -21.42 -18.73
#